data_AF-A0ABD6A2K2-F1
#
_entry.id   AF-A0ABD6A2K2-F1
#
_cell.length_a   1.000
_cell.length_b   1.000
_cell.length_c   1.000
_cell.angle_alpha   90.00
_cell.angle_beta   90.00
_cell.angle_gamma   90.00
#
_symmetry.space_group_name_H-M   'P 1'
#
loop_
_entity.id
_entity.type
_entity.pdbx_description
1 polymer ?
#
loop_
_entity_poly.entity_id
_entity_poly.type
_entity_poly.pdbx_seq_one_letter_code
_entity_poly.pdbx_strand_id
1 'polypeptide(L)'
;MVLDQTADFVRGTVDASIDPGDTTISVTDASEYPDPANGNYNLTLWDESVGRPDQDGSVEKVRVTGRDTTNDNLTVTRGIGDTTDTSHPSTSALQMGIFADTISTIDAELSDDSYGNVSVPQPMPTLPRTSPAGPVR
;
A
#
# COMPACT_ATOMS: atom_id res chain seq x y z
N MET A 1 8.43 -2.14 -19.76
CA MET A 1 7.94 -2.84 -18.55
C MET A 1 6.51 -3.23 -18.84
N VAL A 2 6.27 -4.52 -19.04
CA VAL A 2 4.91 -5.06 -19.13
C VAL A 2 4.38 -5.06 -17.71
N LEU A 3 3.27 -4.37 -17.48
CA LEU A 3 2.51 -4.43 -16.23
C LEU A 3 2.06 -5.89 -16.06
N ASP A 4 2.74 -6.63 -15.21
CA ASP A 4 2.31 -7.96 -14.83
C ASP A 4 1.09 -7.80 -13.92
N GLN A 5 -0.10 -7.95 -14.51
CA GLN A 5 -1.37 -7.85 -13.80
C GLN A 5 -1.53 -8.94 -12.73
N THR A 6 -0.71 -9.99 -12.75
CA THR A 6 -0.77 -11.07 -11.76
C THR A 6 0.10 -10.81 -10.54
N ALA A 7 1.11 -9.94 -10.66
CA ALA A 7 1.93 -9.50 -9.53
C ALA A 7 1.08 -8.83 -8.44
N ASP A 8 -0.07 -8.24 -8.80
CA ASP A 8 -1.02 -7.61 -7.88
C ASP A 8 -1.87 -8.61 -7.05
N PHE A 9 -1.86 -9.91 -7.42
CA PHE A 9 -2.70 -10.95 -6.80
C PHE A 9 -1.88 -12.15 -6.31
N VAL A 10 -0.60 -11.92 -5.97
CA VAL A 10 0.31 -12.99 -5.55
C VAL A 10 -0.23 -13.71 -4.32
N ARG A 11 -0.30 -15.03 -4.45
CA ARG A 11 -0.49 -15.97 -3.34
C ARG A 11 0.58 -17.05 -3.47
N GLY A 12 1.38 -17.20 -2.42
CA GLY A 12 2.44 -18.19 -2.35
C GLY A 12 2.46 -18.89 -1.00
N THR A 13 3.45 -19.75 -0.82
CA THR A 13 3.71 -20.48 0.41
C THR A 13 5.12 -20.22 0.89
N VAL A 14 5.31 -20.27 2.20
CA VAL A 14 6.65 -20.25 2.79
C VAL A 14 7.35 -21.58 2.52
N ASP A 15 8.67 -21.57 2.38
CA ASP A 15 9.47 -22.78 2.14
C ASP A 15 10.08 -23.34 3.44
N ALA A 16 10.01 -22.58 4.53
CA ALA A 16 10.50 -22.95 5.85
C ALA A 16 9.60 -22.41 6.97
N SER A 17 9.69 -23.01 8.16
CA SER A 17 9.04 -22.46 9.36
C SER A 17 9.66 -21.12 9.73
N ILE A 18 8.83 -20.22 10.26
CA ILE A 18 9.24 -18.88 10.65
C ILE A 18 9.06 -18.77 12.18
N ASP A 19 10.14 -18.41 12.88
CA ASP A 19 10.11 -18.18 14.31
C ASP A 19 9.86 -16.69 14.64
N PRO A 20 9.35 -16.38 15.85
CA PRO A 20 9.19 -14.99 16.27
C PRO A 20 10.52 -14.23 16.23
N GLY A 21 10.51 -13.03 15.66
CA GLY A 21 11.69 -12.18 15.49
C GLY A 21 12.46 -12.38 14.18
N ASP A 22 12.12 -13.40 13.38
CA ASP A 22 12.72 -13.57 12.05
C ASP A 22 12.38 -12.38 11.14
N THR A 23 13.40 -11.83 10.49
CA THR A 23 13.24 -10.70 9.54
C THR A 23 13.26 -11.14 8.08
N THR A 24 13.34 -12.45 7.85
CA THR A 24 13.46 -13.03 6.52
C THR A 24 12.50 -14.20 6.41
N ILE A 25 11.72 -14.22 5.33
CA ILE A 25 10.81 -15.31 5.01
C ILE A 25 11.31 -15.95 3.71
N SER A 26 11.64 -17.23 3.75
CA SER A 26 11.91 -18.03 2.56
C SER A 26 10.60 -18.41 1.90
N VAL A 27 10.51 -18.20 0.59
CA VAL A 27 9.34 -18.50 -0.24
C VAL A 27 9.73 -19.43 -1.37
N THR A 28 8.75 -20.08 -2.00
CA THR A 28 9.04 -21.01 -3.11
C THR A 28 9.63 -20.31 -4.34
N ASP A 29 9.18 -19.09 -4.66
CA ASP A 29 9.71 -18.26 -5.74
C ASP A 29 9.53 -16.78 -5.38
N ALA A 30 10.62 -16.07 -5.11
CA ALA A 30 10.52 -14.66 -4.75
C ALA A 30 10.22 -13.76 -5.97
N SER A 31 10.44 -14.23 -7.19
CA SER A 31 10.24 -13.43 -8.41
C SER A 31 8.77 -13.13 -8.70
N GLU A 32 7.85 -13.94 -8.16
CA GLU A 32 6.41 -13.73 -8.25
C GLU A 32 5.96 -12.47 -7.48
N TYR A 33 6.67 -12.10 -6.42
CA TYR A 33 6.30 -10.96 -5.56
C TYR A 33 6.77 -9.62 -6.15
N PRO A 34 6.06 -8.50 -5.95
CA PRO A 34 6.49 -7.19 -6.40
C PRO A 34 7.86 -6.76 -5.86
N ASP A 35 8.54 -5.88 -6.59
CA ASP A 35 9.81 -5.28 -6.14
C ASP A 35 9.55 -4.16 -5.11
N PRO A 36 9.98 -4.31 -3.85
CA PRO A 36 9.74 -3.30 -2.82
C PRO A 36 10.53 -2.00 -3.04
N ALA A 37 11.50 -1.97 -3.97
CA ALA A 37 12.17 -0.73 -4.37
C ALA A 37 11.19 0.31 -4.97
N ASN A 38 10.03 -0.14 -5.49
CA ASN A 38 8.97 0.72 -6.02
C ASN A 38 7.91 1.08 -4.96
N GLY A 39 8.12 0.67 -3.71
CA GLY A 39 7.18 0.86 -2.61
C GLY A 39 7.04 -0.42 -1.81
N ASN A 40 7.23 -0.32 -0.49
CA ASN A 40 6.97 -1.42 0.42
C ASN A 40 5.49 -1.81 0.34
N TYR A 41 5.21 -3.10 0.40
CA TYR A 41 3.85 -3.64 0.38
C TYR A 41 3.64 -4.57 1.57
N ASN A 42 2.37 -4.83 1.87
CA ASN A 42 1.99 -5.68 2.97
C ASN A 42 1.48 -7.03 2.43
N LEU A 43 1.78 -8.11 3.14
CA LEU A 43 1.23 -9.43 2.90
C LEU A 43 0.50 -9.89 4.17
N THR A 44 -0.51 -10.73 3.98
CA THR A 44 -1.11 -11.52 5.04
C THR A 44 -0.38 -12.86 5.11
N LEU A 45 0.07 -13.23 6.31
CA LEU A 45 0.69 -14.51 6.62
C LEU A 45 -0.22 -15.30 7.57
N TRP A 46 -0.51 -16.55 7.26
CA TRP A 46 -1.37 -17.41 8.08
C TRP A 46 -1.07 -18.90 7.84
N ASP A 47 -1.48 -19.77 8.77
CA ASP A 47 -1.38 -21.22 8.59
C ASP A 47 -2.40 -21.71 7.55
N GLU A 48 -1.92 -22.24 6.43
CA GLU A 48 -2.79 -22.70 5.34
C GLU A 48 -3.70 -23.85 5.74
N SER A 49 -3.36 -24.62 6.78
CA SER A 49 -4.20 -25.72 7.29
C SER A 49 -5.54 -25.24 7.84
N VAL A 50 -5.62 -23.97 8.27
CA VAL A 50 -6.86 -23.31 8.71
C VAL A 50 -7.72 -22.89 7.51
N GLY A 51 -7.12 -22.79 6.31
CA GLY A 51 -7.77 -22.51 5.04
C GLY A 51 -8.15 -21.04 4.80
N ARG A 52 -8.38 -20.26 5.87
CA ARG A 52 -8.73 -18.85 5.79
C ARG A 52 -8.02 -18.00 6.86
N PRO A 53 -7.45 -16.83 6.50
CA PRO A 53 -6.79 -15.95 7.46
C PRO A 53 -7.69 -15.45 8.59
N ASP A 54 -8.98 -15.19 8.31
CA ASP A 54 -9.92 -14.66 9.32
C ASP A 54 -10.31 -15.68 10.42
N GLN A 55 -9.92 -16.94 10.25
CA GLN A 55 -10.16 -18.02 11.20
C GLN A 55 -8.88 -18.46 11.92
N ASP A 56 -7.73 -17.90 11.53
CA ASP A 56 -6.44 -18.22 12.12
C ASP A 56 -6.11 -17.27 13.28
N GLY A 57 -5.81 -17.83 14.45
CA GLY A 57 -5.39 -17.06 15.63
C GLY A 57 -3.96 -16.52 15.54
N SER A 58 -3.14 -17.06 14.64
CA SER A 58 -1.77 -16.59 14.33
C SER A 58 -1.69 -15.72 13.09
N VAL A 59 -2.82 -15.29 12.52
CA VAL A 59 -2.81 -14.42 11.33
C VAL A 59 -1.99 -13.16 11.60
N GLU A 60 -1.14 -12.84 10.63
CA GLU A 60 -0.19 -11.77 10.76
C GLU A 60 -0.17 -10.88 9.53
N LYS A 61 -0.02 -9.58 9.77
CA LYS A 61 0.31 -8.62 8.75
C LYS A 61 1.82 -8.42 8.74
N VAL A 62 2.44 -8.68 7.60
CA VAL A 62 3.88 -8.47 7.39
C VAL A 62 4.09 -7.40 6.32
N ARG A 63 5.14 -6.59 6.47
CA ARG A 63 5.55 -5.60 5.47
C ARG A 63 6.84 -6.03 4.80
N VAL A 64 6.81 -6.23 3.49
CA VAL A 64 7.99 -6.54 2.69
C VAL A 64 8.76 -5.25 2.40
N THR A 65 10.06 -5.30 2.67
CA THR A 65 11.01 -4.18 2.49
C THR A 65 12.20 -4.55 1.62
N GLY A 66 12.39 -5.84 1.34
CA GLY A 66 13.42 -6.34 0.44
C GLY A 66 12.99 -7.66 -0.21
N ARG A 67 13.54 -7.94 -1.39
CA ARG A 67 13.29 -9.16 -2.17
C ARG A 67 14.61 -9.64 -2.75
N ASP A 68 14.94 -10.90 -2.53
CA ASP A 68 16.10 -11.57 -3.09
C ASP A 68 15.65 -12.75 -3.94
N THR A 69 15.66 -12.58 -5.26
CA THR A 69 15.28 -13.61 -6.24
C THR A 69 16.42 -14.60 -6.53
N THR A 70 17.59 -14.46 -5.90
CA THR A 70 18.69 -15.42 -6.03
C THR A 70 18.56 -16.54 -4.99
N ASN A 71 18.06 -16.20 -3.80
CA ASN A 71 17.89 -17.12 -2.67
C ASN A 71 16.42 -17.32 -2.28
N ASP A 72 15.47 -16.80 -3.07
CA ASP A 72 14.04 -16.84 -2.85
C ASP A 72 13.60 -16.40 -1.45
N ASN A 73 14.10 -15.22 -1.04
CA ASN A 73 13.85 -14.65 0.27
C ASN A 73 13.17 -13.29 0.20
N LEU A 74 12.24 -13.05 1.13
CA LEU A 74 11.64 -11.74 1.39
C LEU A 74 12.18 -11.18 2.70
N THR A 75 12.66 -9.95 2.69
CA THR A 75 13.01 -9.20 3.90
C THR A 75 11.77 -8.48 4.41
N VAL A 76 11.39 -8.71 5.66
CA VAL A 76 10.12 -8.26 6.22
C VAL A 76 10.24 -7.55 7.56
N THR A 77 9.28 -6.68 7.84
CA THR A 77 8.90 -6.26 9.20
C THR A 77 7.62 -7.00 9.58
N ARG A 78 7.64 -7.65 10.74
CA ARG A 78 6.60 -8.57 11.21
C ARG A 78 5.69 -7.96 12.27
N GLY A 79 4.52 -8.57 12.48
CA GLY A 79 3.55 -8.18 13.50
C GLY A 79 3.14 -6.71 13.43
N ILE A 80 2.92 -6.17 12.22
CA ILE A 80 2.60 -4.76 12.08
C ILE A 80 1.10 -4.50 12.29
N GLY A 81 0.76 -3.26 12.67
CA GLY A 81 -0.62 -2.86 12.94
C GLY A 81 -1.11 -3.45 14.26
N ASP A 82 -2.21 -4.20 14.20
CA ASP A 82 -2.87 -4.88 15.32
C ASP A 82 -2.56 -6.38 15.39
N THR A 83 -1.65 -6.87 14.56
CA THR A 83 -1.19 -8.26 14.57
C THR A 83 0.05 -8.45 15.44
N THR A 84 0.42 -9.69 15.72
CA THR A 84 1.60 -10.02 16.56
C THR A 84 2.56 -10.90 15.78
N ASP A 85 3.86 -10.68 15.99
CA ASP A 85 4.93 -11.53 15.48
C ASP A 85 4.87 -12.90 16.19
N THR A 86 4.38 -13.91 15.49
CA THR A 86 4.15 -15.26 16.03
C THR A 86 4.84 -16.33 15.18
N SER A 87 4.93 -17.56 15.67
CA SER A 87 5.51 -18.65 14.89
C SER A 87 4.57 -19.12 13.79
N HIS A 88 5.11 -19.42 12.60
CA HIS A 88 4.36 -19.96 11.47
C HIS A 88 5.00 -21.27 10.97
N PRO A 89 4.22 -22.34 10.70
CA PRO A 89 4.75 -23.56 10.12
C PRO A 89 5.25 -23.35 8.69
N SER A 90 6.05 -24.30 8.17
CA SER A 90 6.50 -24.30 6.77
C SER A 90 5.37 -24.51 5.74
N THR A 91 4.13 -24.66 6.20
CA THR A 91 2.92 -24.75 5.38
C THR A 91 2.12 -23.46 5.41
N SER A 92 2.66 -22.38 5.96
CA SER A 92 1.96 -21.09 5.96
C SER A 92 1.86 -20.48 4.57
N ALA A 93 0.75 -19.80 4.33
CA ALA A 93 0.48 -19.09 3.10
C ALA A 93 0.79 -17.60 3.25
N LEU A 94 1.22 -16.99 2.14
CA LEU A 94 1.40 -15.56 1.98
C LEU A 94 0.46 -15.08 0.89
N GLN A 95 -0.26 -14.00 1.14
CA GLN A 95 -1.13 -13.39 0.15
C GLN A 95 -1.02 -11.88 0.20
N MET A 96 -0.91 -11.26 -0.97
CA MET A 96 -1.04 -9.82 -1.07
C MET A 96 -2.51 -9.40 -0.95
N GLY A 97 -2.76 -8.43 -0.08
CA GLY A 97 -4.11 -7.96 0.22
C GLY A 97 -4.13 -6.48 0.58
N ILE A 98 -5.30 -5.88 0.42
CA ILE A 98 -5.59 -4.53 0.89
C ILE A 98 -6.05 -4.63 2.35
N PHE A 99 -5.47 -3.79 3.21
CA PHE A 99 -5.81 -3.72 4.63
C PHE A 99 -6.64 -2.47 4.91
N ALA A 100 -7.42 -2.51 6.00
CA ALA A 100 -8.29 -1.38 6.38
C ALA A 100 -7.51 -0.08 6.63
N ASP A 101 -6.28 -0.18 7.16
CA ASP A 101 -5.39 0.98 7.31
C ASP A 101 -4.94 1.54 5.96
N THR A 102 -4.68 0.70 4.95
CA THR A 102 -4.40 1.14 3.58
C THR A 102 -5.56 1.94 3.01
N ILE A 103 -6.81 1.48 3.20
CA ILE A 103 -8.00 2.23 2.79
C ILE A 103 -8.09 3.56 3.53
N SER A 104 -7.86 3.56 4.84
CA SER A 104 -7.90 4.77 5.66
C SER A 104 -6.82 5.79 5.25
N THR A 105 -5.63 5.32 4.86
CA THR A 105 -4.56 6.17 4.33
C THR A 105 -4.95 6.78 2.99
N ILE A 106 -5.50 5.98 2.07
CA ILE A 106 -5.98 6.48 0.77
C ILE A 106 -7.06 7.55 0.96
N ASP A 107 -8.04 7.30 1.84
CA ASP A 107 -9.10 8.27 2.14
C ASP A 107 -8.53 9.57 2.72
N ALA A 108 -7.54 9.48 3.62
CA ALA A 108 -6.87 10.66 4.17
C ALA A 108 -6.16 11.47 3.07
N GLU A 109 -5.38 10.81 2.21
CA GLU A 109 -4.67 11.47 1.11
C GLU A 109 -5.62 12.13 0.09
N LEU A 110 -6.71 11.44 -0.27
CA LEU A 110 -7.72 12.00 -1.18
C LEU A 110 -8.52 13.14 -0.56
N SER A 111 -8.74 13.12 0.76
CA SER A 111 -9.44 14.18 1.48
C SER A 111 -8.57 15.42 1.72
N ASP A 112 -7.25 15.26 1.74
CA ASP A 112 -6.26 16.35 1.81
C ASP A 112 -6.06 17.05 0.46
N ASP A 113 -6.61 16.48 -0.62
CA ASP A 113 -6.63 17.02 -1.99
C ASP A 113 -7.59 18.22 -2.15
N SER A 114 -7.49 19.14 -1.20
CA SER A 114 -7.81 20.56 -1.33
C SER A 114 -6.89 21.21 -2.38
N TYR A 115 -6.94 20.73 -3.63
CA TYR A 115 -6.39 21.45 -4.77
C TYR A 115 -6.94 22.87 -4.73
N GLY A 116 -6.01 23.80 -4.49
CA GLY A 116 -6.22 25.19 -4.16
C GLY A 116 -7.55 25.78 -4.62
N ASN A 117 -8.29 26.32 -3.66
CA ASN A 117 -9.07 27.52 -3.91
C ASN A 117 -8.08 28.62 -4.35
N VAL A 118 -7.65 28.56 -5.62
CA VAL A 118 -7.00 29.69 -6.28
C VAL A 118 -8.06 30.76 -6.24
N SER A 119 -7.94 31.68 -5.28
CA SER A 119 -8.71 32.90 -5.28
C SER A 119 -8.39 33.59 -6.60
N VAL A 120 -9.25 33.40 -7.59
CA VAL A 120 -9.22 34.17 -8.82
C VAL A 120 -9.41 35.61 -8.37
N PRO A 121 -8.43 36.51 -8.56
CA PRO A 121 -8.60 37.91 -8.19
C PRO A 121 -9.87 38.40 -8.90
N GLN A 122 -10.86 38.85 -8.12
CA GLN A 122 -12.04 39.46 -8.71
C GLN A 122 -11.56 40.61 -9.61
N PRO A 123 -12.02 40.69 -10.87
CA PRO A 123 -11.64 41.81 -11.72
C PRO A 123 -12.03 43.10 -11.00
N MET A 124 -11.08 44.05 -10.90
CA MET A 124 -11.33 45.31 -10.21
C MET A 124 -12.61 45.95 -10.80
N PRO A 125 -13.48 46.52 -9.95
CA PRO A 125 -14.67 47.20 -10.43
C PRO A 125 -14.26 48.27 -11.43
N THR A 126 -14.77 48.18 -12.65
CA THR A 126 -14.52 49.16 -13.69
C THR A 126 -14.94 50.53 -13.17
N LEU A 127 -13.99 51.46 -13.09
CA LEU A 127 -14.28 52.85 -12.76
C LEU A 127 -15.37 53.38 -13.72
N PRO A 128 -16.40 54.09 -13.22
CA PRO A 128 -17.43 54.64 -14.09
C PRO A 128 -16.80 55.60 -15.10
N ARG A 129 -16.93 55.29 -16.39
CA ARG A 129 -16.51 56.20 -17.46
C ARG A 129 -17.44 57.41 -17.40
N THR A 130 -16.89 58.56 -16.99
CA THR A 130 -17.58 59.84 -17.13
C THR A 130 -17.77 60.12 -18.62
N SER A 131 -19.02 60.28 -19.03
CA SER A 131 -19.38 60.63 -20.41
C SER A 131 -18.95 62.08 -20.66
N PRO A 132 -18.14 62.39 -21.68
CA PRO A 132 -17.83 63.77 -22.02
C PRO A 132 -19.11 64.45 -22.53
N ALA A 133 -19.53 65.51 -21.85
CA ALA A 133 -20.62 66.37 -22.29
C ALA A 133 -20.33 66.86 -23.72
N GLY A 134 -21.24 66.57 -24.65
CA GLY A 134 -21.15 66.99 -26.04
C GLY A 134 -21.08 68.52 -26.18
N PRO A 135 -20.59 69.03 -27.32
CA PRO A 135 -20.38 70.45 -27.52
C PRO A 135 -21.71 71.21 -27.54
N VAL A 136 -21.79 72.25 -26.72
CA VAL A 136 -22.88 73.24 -26.72
C VAL A 136 -22.84 73.99 -28.04
N ARG A 137 -23.97 74.02 -28.77
CA ARG A 137 -24.21 74.92 -29.89
C ARG A 137 -24.98 76.14 -29.40
#